data_AF-A0A353NCS3-F1
#
_entry.id   AF-A0A353NCS3-F1
#
_cell.length_a   1.000
_cell.length_b   1.000
_cell.length_c   1.000
_cell.angle_alpha   90.00
_cell.angle_beta   90.00
_cell.angle_gamma   90.00
#
_symmetry.space_group_name_H-M   'P 1'
#
loop_
_entity.id
_entity.type
_entity.pdbx_description
1 polymer ?
#
loop_
_entity_poly.entity_id
_entity_poly.type
_entity_poly.pdbx_seq_one_letter_code
_entity_poly.pdbx_strand_id
1 'polypeptide(L)'
;MEGNLNAAKRVRKIRGMLHMIGIDPARLEFFNLSAAQGPRWAEICTEFTKKISAMGPSPIWFALRKNKKSTENEKQAAQGAGGGTTVFTGEGVETI
;
A
#
# COMPACT_ATOMS: atom_id res chain seq x y z
N MET A 1 12.28 -29.43 14.37
CA MET A 1 12.15 -28.44 13.28
C MET A 1 10.78 -28.59 12.65
N GLU A 2 9.81 -27.73 13.01
CA GLU A 2 8.46 -27.77 12.42
C GLU A 2 8.16 -26.39 11.81
N GLY A 3 8.70 -26.14 10.62
CA GLY A 3 8.58 -24.84 9.95
C GLY A 3 7.13 -24.42 9.75
N ASN A 4 6.30 -25.33 9.24
CA ASN A 4 4.89 -25.06 8.94
C ASN A 4 4.06 -24.83 10.21
N LEU A 5 4.34 -25.55 11.30
CA LEU A 5 3.64 -25.35 12.57
C LEU A 5 3.98 -23.99 13.19
N ASN A 6 5.24 -23.57 13.10
CA ASN A 6 5.64 -22.22 13.51
C ASN A 6 5.06 -21.13 12.59
N ALA A 7 4.96 -21.37 11.29
CA ALA A 7 4.30 -20.46 10.35
C ALA A 7 2.81 -20.31 10.69
N ALA A 8 2.09 -21.40 10.94
CA ALA A 8 0.69 -21.37 11.35
C ALA A 8 0.48 -20.60 12.66
N LYS A 9 1.37 -20.77 13.65
CA LYS A 9 1.35 -19.99 14.91
C LYS A 9 1.51 -18.48 14.63
N ARG A 10 2.45 -18.09 13.76
CA ARG A 10 2.66 -16.68 13.38
C ARG A 10 1.45 -16.11 12.64
N VAL A 11 0.87 -16.84 11.70
CA VAL A 11 -0.33 -16.39 10.97
C VAL A 11 -1.49 -16.16 11.92
N ARG A 12 -1.72 -17.06 12.88
CA ARG A 12 -2.76 -16.87 13.91
C ARG A 12 -2.53 -15.60 14.74
N LYS A 13 -1.29 -15.34 15.15
CA LYS A 13 -0.92 -14.12 15.87
C LYS A 13 -1.18 -12.86 15.02
N ILE A 14 -0.79 -12.88 13.75
CA ILE A 14 -0.99 -11.75 12.83
C ILE A 14 -2.48 -11.52 12.57
N ARG A 15 -3.30 -12.57 12.42
CA ARG A 15 -4.76 -12.41 12.31
C ARG A 15 -5.35 -11.64 13.49
N GLY A 16 -4.92 -11.96 14.71
CA GLY A 16 -5.31 -11.19 15.91
C GLY A 16 -4.87 -9.73 15.82
N MET A 17 -3.64 -9.48 15.38
CA MET A 17 -3.13 -8.12 15.18
C MET A 17 -3.90 -7.33 14.13
N LEU A 18 -4.22 -7.93 12.99
CA LEU A 18 -5.03 -7.30 11.93
C LEU A 18 -6.36 -6.84 12.49
N HIS A 19 -7.04 -7.70 13.26
CA HIS A 19 -8.30 -7.35 13.90
C HIS A 19 -8.14 -6.18 14.88
N MET A 20 -7.08 -6.16 15.71
CA MET A 20 -6.81 -5.07 16.65
C MET A 20 -6.59 -3.71 15.98
N ILE A 21 -5.99 -3.68 14.77
CA ILE A 21 -5.74 -2.45 14.02
C ILE A 21 -6.88 -2.09 13.05
N GLY A 22 -8.03 -2.77 13.13
CA GLY A 22 -9.20 -2.50 12.30
C GLY A 22 -9.08 -2.98 10.84
N ILE A 23 -8.18 -3.92 10.57
CA ILE A 23 -8.09 -4.60 9.27
C ILE A 23 -8.80 -5.94 9.37
N ASP A 24 -9.67 -6.23 8.41
CA ASP A 24 -10.37 -7.51 8.36
C ASP A 24 -9.37 -8.68 8.28
N PRO A 25 -9.34 -9.59 9.29
CA PRO A 25 -8.43 -10.74 9.32
C PRO A 25 -8.70 -11.73 8.17
N ALA A 26 -9.87 -11.68 7.52
CA ALA A 26 -10.21 -12.48 6.36
C ALA A 26 -9.31 -12.19 5.15
N ARG A 27 -8.55 -11.08 5.17
CA ARG A 27 -7.54 -10.70 4.18
C ARG A 27 -6.23 -11.49 4.28
N LEU A 28 -6.05 -12.32 5.32
CA LEU A 28 -4.89 -13.17 5.50
C LEU A 28 -5.34 -14.63 5.66
N GLU A 29 -4.97 -15.50 4.74
CA GLU A 29 -5.22 -16.95 4.85
C GLU A 29 -3.92 -17.74 4.75
N PHE A 30 -3.91 -18.93 5.36
CA PHE A 30 -2.78 -19.86 5.30
C PHE A 30 -3.28 -21.26 4.95
N PHE A 31 -2.66 -21.84 3.92
CA PHE A 31 -3.02 -23.15 3.40
C PHE A 31 -1.81 -24.07 3.45
N ASN A 32 -2.03 -25.30 3.92
CA ASN A 32 -1.04 -26.37 3.79
C ASN A 32 -1.39 -27.19 2.56
N LEU A 33 -0.47 -27.25 1.60
CA LEU A 33 -0.63 -28.01 0.36
C LEU A 33 0.66 -28.81 0.10
N SER A 34 0.50 -30.02 -0.44
CA SER A 34 1.63 -30.81 -0.93
C SER A 34 2.00 -30.42 -2.37
N ALA A 35 3.19 -30.79 -2.82
CA ALA A 35 3.67 -30.48 -4.17
C ALA A 35 2.79 -31.06 -5.30
N ALA A 36 2.02 -32.12 -5.00
CA ALA A 36 1.10 -32.74 -5.95
C ALA A 36 -0.25 -32.01 -6.08
N GLN A 37 -0.56 -31.06 -5.19
CA GLN A 37 -1.86 -30.38 -5.14
C GLN A 37 -1.93 -29.11 -6.01
N GLY A 38 -1.29 -29.14 -7.18
CA GLY A 38 -1.26 -28.01 -8.13
C GLY A 38 -2.65 -27.49 -8.55
N PRO A 39 -3.59 -28.36 -8.97
CA PRO A 39 -4.95 -27.92 -9.32
C PRO A 39 -5.67 -27.24 -8.16
N ARG A 40 -5.54 -27.80 -6.94
CA ARG A 40 -6.14 -27.23 -5.74
C ARG A 40 -5.56 -25.86 -5.38
N TRP A 41 -4.26 -25.66 -5.61
CA TRP A 41 -3.62 -24.35 -5.44
C TRP A 41 -4.23 -23.30 -6.36
N ALA A 42 -4.45 -23.62 -7.64
CA ALA A 42 -5.05 -22.70 -8.60
C ALA A 42 -6.49 -22.30 -8.21
N GLU A 43 -7.29 -23.26 -7.73
CA GLU A 43 -8.62 -23.00 -7.18
C GLU A 43 -8.56 -22.04 -6.00
N ILE A 44 -7.69 -22.32 -5.01
CA ILE A 44 -7.51 -21.48 -3.82
C ILE A 44 -7.11 -20.05 -4.21
N CYS A 45 -6.16 -19.88 -5.14
CA CYS A 45 -5.80 -18.56 -5.63
C CYS A 45 -7.00 -17.83 -6.24
N THR A 46 -7.79 -18.52 -7.08
CA THR A 46 -8.96 -17.93 -7.74
C THR A 46 -10.03 -17.51 -6.74
N GLU A 47 -10.36 -18.39 -5.79
CA GLU A 47 -11.34 -18.11 -4.73
C GLU A 47 -10.87 -16.98 -3.81
N PHE A 48 -9.60 -17.02 -3.40
CA PHE A 48 -9.04 -16.01 -2.51
C PHE A 48 -8.97 -14.64 -3.19
N THR A 49 -8.57 -14.58 -4.47
CA THR A 49 -8.59 -13.33 -5.23
C THR A 49 -10.00 -12.77 -5.31
N LYS A 50 -11.01 -13.59 -5.63
CA LYS A 50 -12.42 -13.15 -5.65
C LYS A 50 -12.86 -12.59 -4.29
N LYS A 51 -12.51 -13.27 -3.19
CA LYS A 51 -12.78 -12.82 -1.82
C LYS A 51 -12.14 -11.45 -1.53
N ILE A 52 -10.85 -11.28 -1.84
CA ILE A 52 -10.14 -10.01 -1.63
C ILE A 52 -10.74 -8.89 -2.48
N SER A 53 -11.05 -9.15 -3.75
CA SER A 53 -11.66 -8.19 -4.66
C SER A 53 -13.04 -7.73 -4.16
N ALA A 54 -13.86 -8.64 -3.65
CA ALA A 54 -15.18 -8.30 -3.09
C ALA A 54 -15.09 -7.43 -1.82
N MET A 55 -14.05 -7.62 -0.99
CA MET A 55 -13.81 -6.78 0.19
C MET A 55 -13.28 -5.37 -0.16
N GLY A 56 -12.89 -5.13 -1.41
CA GLY A 56 -12.34 -3.86 -1.87
C GLY A 56 -10.92 -3.56 -1.37
N PRO A 57 -10.36 -2.39 -1.74
CA PRO A 57 -9.00 -2.00 -1.40
C PRO A 57 -8.76 -1.92 0.11
N SER A 58 -7.54 -2.23 0.55
CA SER A 58 -7.21 -2.19 1.98
C SER A 58 -7.11 -0.75 2.51
N PRO A 59 -7.43 -0.51 3.79
CA PRO A 59 -7.24 0.80 4.44
C PRO A 59 -5.81 1.34 4.32
N ILE A 60 -4.81 0.46 4.35
CA ILE A 60 -3.39 0.79 4.16
C ILE A 60 -3.16 1.42 2.78
N TRP A 61 -3.79 0.88 1.73
CA TRP A 61 -3.64 1.41 0.38
C TRP A 61 -4.15 2.85 0.26
N PHE A 62 -5.27 3.17 0.92
CA PHE A 62 -5.78 4.54 0.96
C PHE A 62 -4.83 5.48 1.73
N ALA A 63 -4.29 5.04 2.87
CA ALA A 63 -3.33 5.82 3.64
C ALA A 63 -2.06 6.15 2.83
N LEU A 64 -1.50 5.18 2.12
CA LEU A 64 -0.32 5.38 1.27
C LEU A 64 -0.61 6.35 0.10
N ARG A 65 -1.80 6.25 -0.53
CA ARG A 65 -2.19 7.19 -1.59
C ARG A 65 -2.35 8.61 -1.10
N LYS A 66 -2.87 8.81 0.12
CA LYS A 66 -2.97 10.14 0.73
C LYS A 66 -1.59 10.76 0.89
N ASN A 67 -0.63 10.00 1.41
CA ASN A 67 0.75 10.47 1.62
C ASN A 67 1.49 10.77 0.30
N LYS A 68 1.21 10.01 -0.76
CA LYS A 68 1.78 10.27 -2.09
C LYS A 68 1.25 11.58 -2.68
N LYS A 69 -0.06 11.85 -2.55
CA LYS A 69 -0.66 13.11 -3.02
C LYS A 69 -0.15 14.32 -2.23
N SER A 70 0.06 14.21 -0.91
CA SER A 70 0.61 15.31 -0.12
C SER A 70 2.06 15.63 -0.52
N THR A 71 2.89 14.61 -0.71
CA THR A 71 4.28 14.79 -1.16
C THR A 71 4.41 15.32 -2.59
N GLU A 72 3.49 14.98 -3.49
CA GLU A 72 3.44 15.55 -4.85
C GLU A 72 2.98 17.02 -4.84
N ASN A 73 1.98 17.35 -4.02
CA ASN A 73 1.49 18.73 -3.87
C ASN A 73 2.53 19.67 -3.26
N GLU A 74 3.28 19.22 -2.24
CA GLU A 74 4.38 20.00 -1.63
C GLU A 74 5.50 20.30 -2.63
N LYS A 75 5.84 19.33 -3.49
CA LYS A 75 6.86 19.51 -4.54
C LYS A 75 6.42 20.51 -5.60
N GLN A 76 5.13 20.52 -5.97
CA GLN A 76 4.58 21.50 -6.91
C GLN A 76 4.50 22.91 -6.30
N ALA A 77 4.13 23.03 -5.01
CA ALA A 77 4.14 24.31 -4.30
C ALA A 77 5.56 24.89 -4.16
N ALA A 78 6.56 24.04 -3.90
CA ALA A 78 7.97 24.46 -3.85
C ALA A 78 8.56 24.84 -5.22
N GLN A 79 8.02 24.29 -6.32
CA GLN A 79 8.43 24.62 -7.69
C GLN A 79 7.79 25.90 -8.24
N GLY A 80 6.68 26.36 -7.65
CA GLY A 80 5.99 27.60 -8.04
C GLY A 80 6.60 28.90 -7.47
N ALA A 81 7.54 28.83 -6.54
CA ALA A 81 8.14 30.01 -5.89
C ALA A 81 9.44 30.52 -6.57
N GLY A 82 9.70 30.12 -7.82
CA GLY A 82 10.88 30.53 -8.60
C GLY A 82 10.57 31.43 -9.81
N GLY A 83 9.36 32.00 -9.89
CA GLY A 83 8.92 32.84 -11.00
C GLY A 83 9.16 34.33 -10.77
N GLY A 84 10.42 34.74 -10.72
CA GLY A 84 10.83 36.14 -10.68
C GLY A 84 12.24 36.26 -11.24
N THR A 85 12.40 36.14 -12.55
CA THR A 85 13.68 36.44 -13.20
C THR A 85 13.86 37.95 -13.17
N THR A 86 14.49 38.48 -12.11
CA THR A 86 14.99 39.86 -12.11
C THR A 86 16.11 39.94 -13.15
N VAL A 87 15.78 40.44 -14.33
CA VAL A 87 16.78 40.78 -15.35
C VAL A 87 17.38 42.13 -14.93
N PHE A 88 18.64 42.13 -14.50
CA PHE A 88 19.38 43.35 -14.25
C PHE A 88 19.86 43.94 -15.59
N THR A 89 19.05 44.80 -16.20
CA THR A 89 19.52 45.72 -17.26
C THR A 89 19.92 47.03 -16.61
N GLY A 90 21.05 47.60 -17.05
CA GLY A 90 21.79 48.68 -16.38
C GLY A 90 21.11 50.05 -16.25
N GLU A 91 19.80 50.16 -16.42
CA GLU A 91 19.05 51.41 -16.31
C GLU A 91 17.67 51.12 -15.66
N GLY A 92 17.57 51.31 -14.34
CA GLY A 92 16.29 51.37 -13.60
C GLY A 92 15.61 50.04 -13.29
N VAL A 93 15.08 49.92 -12.05
CA VAL A 93 14.25 48.79 -11.61
C VAL A 93 12.78 49.24 -11.65
N GLU A 94 11.99 48.68 -12.56
CA GLU A 94 10.52 48.77 -12.50
C GLU A 94 9.95 47.38 -12.19
N THR A 95 9.01 47.34 -11.23
CA THR A 95 8.31 46.13 -10.82
C THR A 95 7.01 46.01 -11.60
N ILE A 96 6.80 44.89 -12.30
CA ILE A 96 5.51 44.49 -12.87
C ILE A 96 5.05 43.21 -12.18
#